data_AF-A0A4V2A297-F1
#
_entry.id   AF-A0A4V2A297-F1
#
_cell.length_a   1.000
_cell.length_b   1.000
_cell.length_c   1.000
_cell.angle_alpha   90.00
_cell.angle_beta   90.00
_cell.angle_gamma   90.00
#
_symmetry.space_group_name_H-M   'P 1'
#
loop_
_entity.id
_entity.type
_entity.pdbx_description
1 polymer ?
#
loop_
_entity_poly.entity_id
_entity_poly.type
_entity_poly.pdbx_seq_one_letter_code
_entity_poly.pdbx_strand_id
1 'polypeptide(L)' 'MTRMIKDYIQVADHESLDSLIAQLSALRDSLGDGADAEVAIRGDAVFGRHISIAFMRPLTAEEAACEGRYAEPRMRRAA' A
#
# COMPACT_ATOMS: atom_id res chain seq x y z
N MET A 1 -9.92 -9.91 14.95
CA MET A 1 -9.97 -8.69 14.12
C MET A 1 -9.06 -8.92 12.95
N THR A 2 -9.59 -8.93 11.73
CA THR A 2 -8.75 -9.00 10.52
C THR A 2 -7.92 -7.74 10.50
N ARG A 3 -6.61 -7.89 10.70
CA ARG A 3 -5.70 -6.74 10.68
C ARG A 3 -5.63 -6.26 9.23
N MET A 4 -5.70 -4.94 9.04
CA MET A 4 -5.58 -4.31 7.72
C MET A 4 -4.17 -3.75 7.62
N ILE A 5 -3.53 -3.92 6.47
CA ILE A 5 -2.21 -3.36 6.16
C ILE A 5 -2.37 -2.23 5.15
N LYS A 6 -1.59 -1.15 5.37
CA LYS A 6 -1.50 -0.04 4.42
C LYS A 6 -0.46 -0.41 3.36
N ASP A 7 -0.94 -0.63 2.15
CA ASP A 7 -0.09 -0.92 0.98
C ASP A 7 0.11 0.35 0.15
N TYR A 8 1.16 0.38 -0.66
CA TYR A 8 1.58 1.54 -1.43
C TYR A 8 1.99 1.16 -2.85
N ILE A 9 1.46 1.89 -3.83
CA ILE A 9 1.86 1.81 -5.23
C ILE A 9 2.40 3.18 -5.66
N GLN A 10 3.51 3.14 -6.38
CA GLN A 10 4.13 4.32 -6.99
C GLN A 10 4.05 4.18 -8.51
N VAL A 11 3.48 5.19 -9.17
CA VAL A 11 3.45 5.28 -10.63
C VAL A 11 4.40 6.39 -11.08
N ALA A 12 5.35 6.04 -11.95
CA ALA A 12 6.40 6.94 -12.40
C ALA A 12 5.89 8.04 -13.34
N ASP A 13 6.64 9.15 -13.42
CA ASP A 13 6.29 10.35 -14.22
C ASP A 13 6.19 10.09 -15.74
N HIS A 14 6.84 9.03 -16.23
CA HIS A 14 7.08 8.79 -17.65
C HIS A 14 6.37 7.54 -18.18
N GLU A 15 5.08 7.44 -17.92
CA GLU A 15 4.20 6.48 -18.58
C GLU A 15 3.21 7.19 -19.52
N SER A 16 2.75 6.47 -20.55
CA SER A 16 1.69 7.00 -21.40
C SER A 16 0.39 7.17 -20.59
N LEU A 17 -0.42 8.17 -20.94
CA LEU A 17 -1.69 8.42 -20.25
C LEU A 17 -2.61 7.18 -20.30
N ASP A 18 -2.62 6.47 -21.42
CA ASP A 18 -3.41 5.24 -21.58
C ASP A 18 -2.92 4.11 -20.67
N SER A 19 -1.61 3.95 -20.54
CA SER A 19 -1.01 2.98 -19.60
C SER A 19 -1.37 3.32 -18.15
N LEU A 20 -1.29 4.60 -17.78
CA LEU A 20 -1.68 5.07 -16.45
C LEU A 20 -3.16 4.78 -16.17
N ILE A 21 -4.06 5.11 -17.11
CA ILE A 21 -5.50 4.85 -16.95
C ILE A 21 -5.77 3.35 -16.80
N ALA A 22 -5.11 2.50 -17.58
CA ALA A 22 -5.26 1.06 -17.50
C ALA A 22 -4.80 0.52 -16.13
N GLN A 23 -3.65 0.96 -15.63
CA GLN A 23 -3.14 0.55 -14.32
C GLN A 23 -4.04 1.01 -13.17
N LEU A 24 -4.50 2.27 -13.19
CA LEU A 24 -5.40 2.80 -12.17
C LEU A 24 -6.76 2.09 -12.18
N SER A 25 -7.27 1.74 -13.35
CA SER A 25 -8.53 0.99 -13.49
C SER A 25 -8.39 -0.42 -12.94
N ALA A 26 -7.30 -1.13 -13.28
CA ALA A 26 -7.02 -2.45 -12.73
C ALA A 26 -6.83 -2.41 -11.20
N LEU A 27 -6.16 -1.38 -10.68
CA LEU A 27 -6.02 -1.19 -9.25
C LEU A 27 -7.38 -1.00 -8.58
N ARG A 28 -8.21 -0.09 -9.10
CA ARG A 28 -9.57 0.13 -8.59
C ARG A 28 -10.38 -1.18 -8.57
N ASP A 29 -10.33 -1.95 -9.65
CA ASP A 29 -11.10 -3.20 -9.75
C ASP A 29 -10.57 -4.29 -8.80
N SER A 30 -9.31 -4.20 -8.38
CA SER A 30 -8.70 -5.08 -7.36
C SER A 30 -8.99 -4.65 -5.92
N LEU A 31 -9.36 -3.40 -5.69
CA LEU A 31 -9.66 -2.87 -4.37
C LEU A 31 -11.08 -3.28 -3.97
N GLY A 32 -11.20 -4.02 -2.87
CA GLY A 32 -12.50 -4.37 -2.31
C GLY A 32 -13.22 -3.17 -1.67
N ASP A 33 -14.49 -3.37 -1.32
CA ASP A 33 -15.29 -2.36 -0.63
C ASP A 33 -14.61 -1.93 0.68
N GLY A 34 -14.43 -0.62 0.87
CA GLY A 34 -13.85 -0.05 2.10
C GLY A 34 -12.32 -0.03 2.15
N ALA A 35 -11.63 -0.13 1.01
CA ALA A 35 -10.17 -0.06 0.97
C ALA A 35 -9.57 1.34 1.27
N ASP A 36 -10.41 2.38 1.43
CA ASP A 36 -10.01 3.76 1.78
C ASP A 36 -8.72 4.22 1.08
N ALA A 37 -8.74 4.17 -0.26
CA ALA A 37 -7.57 4.54 -1.07
C ALA A 37 -7.34 6.06 -1.08
N GLU A 38 -6.08 6.44 -0.88
CA GLU A 38 -5.58 7.81 -0.86
C GLU A 38 -4.60 8.00 -2.03
N VAL A 39 -4.78 9.06 -2.82
CA VAL A 39 -3.91 9.38 -3.97
C VAL A 39 -3.24 10.73 -3.73
N ALA A 40 -1.93 10.77 -3.86
CA ALA A 40 -1.13 11.99 -3.72
C ALA A 40 -0.04 12.08 -4.79
N ILE A 41 0.19 13.28 -5.33
CA ILE A 41 1.39 13.54 -6.14
C ILE A 41 2.53 13.86 -5.19
N ARG A 42 3.64 13.15 -5.34
CA ARG A 42 4.86 13.34 -4.54
C ARG A 42 6.06 13.55 -5.45
N GLY A 43 7.13 14.09 -4.88
CA GLY A 43 8.35 14.45 -5.60
C GLY A 43 8.40 15.93 -5.98
N ASP A 44 9.43 16.28 -6.75
CA ASP A 44 9.77 17.66 -7.06
C ASP A 44 10.36 17.79 -8.49
N ALA A 45 10.81 18.99 -8.84
CA ALA A 45 11.39 19.25 -10.16
C ALA A 45 12.81 18.67 -10.35
N VAL A 46 13.46 18.20 -9.29
CA VAL A 46 14.84 17.69 -9.30
C VAL A 46 14.86 16.18 -9.46
N PHE A 47 14.00 15.47 -8.71
CA PHE A 47 13.92 14.01 -8.71
C PHE A 47 12.77 13.47 -9.58
N GLY A 48 11.93 14.35 -10.12
CA GLY A 48 10.72 14.00 -10.86
C GLY A 48 9.50 13.87 -9.94
N ARG A 49 8.31 14.00 -10.54
CA ARG A 49 7.04 13.82 -9.83
C ARG A 49 6.53 12.40 -10.05
N HIS A 50 5.81 11.87 -9.08
CA HIS A 50 5.18 10.55 -9.21
C HIS A 50 3.86 10.53 -8.48
N ILE A 51 2.97 9.66 -8.93
CA ILE A 51 1.70 9.42 -8.25
C ILE A 51 1.95 8.35 -7.20
N SER A 52 1.61 8.63 -5.95
CA SER A 52 1.62 7.69 -4.84
C SER A 52 0.19 7.36 -4.47
N ILE A 53 -0.15 6.07 -4.46
CA ILE A 53 -1.46 5.56 -4.10
C ILE A 53 -1.27 4.68 -2.88
N ALA A 54 -1.98 4.96 -1.81
CA ALA A 54 -1.96 4.18 -0.59
C ALA A 54 -3.35 3.66 -0.27
N PHE A 55 -3.48 2.40 0.13
CA PHE A 55 -4.79 1.82 0.42
C PHE A 55 -4.70 0.78 1.54
N MET A 56 -5.82 0.55 2.21
CA MET A 56 -5.95 -0.47 3.24
C MET A 56 -6.46 -1.76 2.63
N ARG A 57 -5.74 -2.86 2.83
CA ARG A 57 -6.17 -4.20 2.43
C ARG A 57 -6.04 -5.20 3.59
N PRO A 58 -6.79 -6.31 3.59
CA PRO A 58 -6.54 -7.39 4.53
C PRO A 58 -5.14 -7.99 4.30
N LEU A 59 -4.54 -8.54 5.36
CA LEU A 59 -3.30 -9.32 5.25
C LEU A 59 -3.50 -10.55 4.37
N THR A 60 -2.50 -10.89 3.57
CA THR A 60 -2.46 -12.20 2.90
C THR A 60 -2.16 -13.32 3.91
N ALA A 61 -2.40 -14.57 3.52
CA ALA A 61 -2.15 -15.73 4.38
C ALA A 61 -0.66 -15.84 4.79
N GLU A 62 0.24 -15.49 3.88
CA GLU A 62 1.69 -15.48 4.11
C GLU A 62 2.11 -14.38 5.10
N GLU A 63 1.55 -13.18 4.96
CA GLU A 63 1.82 -12.05 5.87
C GLU A 63 1.32 -12.35 7.28
N ALA A 64 0.12 -12.95 7.40
CA ALA A 64 -0.43 -13.38 8.67
C ALA A 64 0.44 -14.45 9.36
N ALA A 65 1.01 -15.38 8.59
CA ALA A 65 1.91 -16.40 9.11
C ALA A 65 3.26 -15.82 9.60
N CYS A 66 3.75 -14.76 8.96
CA CYS A 66 4.95 -14.04 9.37
C CYS A 66 4.72 -13.18 10.63
N GLU A 67 3.56 -12.53 10.78
CA GLU A 67 3.21 -11.79 12.01
C GLU A 67 3.24 -12.70 13.24
N GLY A 68 2.76 -13.95 13.12
CA GLY A 68 2.77 -14.91 14.23
C GLY A 68 4.17 -15.19 14.79
N ARG A 69 5.24 -14.99 14.01
CA ARG A 69 6.63 -15.21 14.44
C ARG A 69 7.21 -14.05 15.26
N TYR A 70 6.67 -12.84 15.12
CA TYR A 70 7.13 -11.65 15.84
C TYR A 70 6.13 -11.16 16.91
N ALA A 71 5.03 -11.89 17.11
CA ALA A 71 4.04 -11.64 18.15
C ALA A 71 4.50 -12.08 19.56
N GLU A 72 5.78 -12.44 19.75
CA GLU A 72 6.30 -12.64 21.10
C GLU A 72 6.30 -11.30 21.87
N PRO A 73 5.80 -11.28 23.12
CA PRO A 73 5.74 -10.07 23.88
C PRO A 73 7.17 -9.60 24.14
N ARG A 74 7.53 -8.47 23.52
CA ARG A 74 8.68 -7.63 23.87
C ARG A 74 8.80 -7.61 25.39
N MET A 75 9.73 -8.41 25.92
CA MET A 75 9.96 -8.63 27.34
C MET A 75 9.84 -7.29 28.05
N ARG A 76 8.82 -7.15 28.90
CA ARG A 76 8.78 -6.09 29.91
C ARG A 76 10.07 -6.24 30.70
N ARG A 77 11.03 -5.34 30.48
CA ARG A 77 12.12 -5.14 31.44
C ARG A 77 11.45 -4.71 32.74
N ALA A 78 11.46 -5.63 33.70
CA ALA A 78 11.04 -5.37 35.06
C ALA A 78 12.19 -4.70 35.81
N ALA A 79 11.81 -3.65 36.55
CA ALA A 79 12.52 -2.94 37.63
C ALA A 79 13.89 -2.32 37.29
#